data_AF-A0A843SHP0-F1
#
_entry.id   AF-A0A843SHP0-F1
#
_cell.length_a   1.000
_cell.length_b   1.000
_cell.length_c   1.000
_cell.angle_alpha   90.00
_cell.angle_beta   90.00
_cell.angle_gamma   90.00
#
_symmetry.space_group_name_H-M   'P 1'
#
loop_
_entity.id
_entity.type
_entity.pdbx_description
1 polymer ?
#
loop_
_entity_poly.entity_id
_entity_poly.type
_entity_poly.pdbx_seq_one_letter_code
_entity_poly.pdbx_strand_id
1 'polypeptide(L)'
;MSYDAYIEKCKAPKAKAKVHNIVHHLLIGIRKGYTSQYLADRLNQFKVYTLMAKHWTANSVQMQLLKMKRFDNDSSLAWGFAHALSTGLATEDDLELLASRVR
;
A
#
# COMPACT_ATOMS: atom_id res chain seq x y z
N MET A 1 13.28 7.23 -12.47
CA MET A 1 13.23 8.11 -11.28
C MET A 1 13.50 7.21 -10.08
N SER A 2 14.46 7.52 -9.21
CA SER A 2 14.67 6.70 -8.01
C SER A 2 13.50 6.88 -7.03
N TYR A 3 13.24 5.88 -6.20
CA TYR A 3 12.21 5.97 -5.16
C TYR A 3 12.48 7.12 -4.18
N ASP A 4 13.76 7.39 -3.88
CA ASP A 4 14.15 8.51 -3.04
C ASP A 4 13.78 9.87 -3.65
N ALA A 5 14.00 10.04 -4.96
CA ALA A 5 13.60 11.26 -5.67
C ALA A 5 12.08 11.46 -5.71
N TYR A 6 11.30 10.37 -5.67
CA TYR A 6 9.84 10.45 -5.52
C TYR A 6 9.44 10.86 -4.09
N ILE A 7 10.05 10.23 -3.08
CA ILE A 7 9.78 10.50 -1.65
C ILE A 7 10.06 11.96 -1.30
N GLU A 8 11.16 12.53 -1.80
CA GLU A 8 11.56 13.92 -1.56
C GLU A 8 10.58 14.93 -2.16
N LYS A 9 10.02 14.63 -3.34
CA LYS A 9 9.04 15.49 -4.01
C LYS A 9 7.64 15.37 -3.40
N CYS A 10 7.36 14.25 -2.73
CA CYS A 10 6.06 13.98 -2.14
C CYS A 10 5.94 14.53 -0.72
N LYS A 11 4.78 15.09 -0.40
CA LYS A 11 4.48 15.46 0.99
C LYS A 11 4.32 14.19 1.83
N ALA A 12 5.23 13.99 2.77
CA ALA A 12 5.15 12.87 3.70
C ALA A 12 3.82 12.87 4.49
N PRO A 13 3.22 11.70 4.75
CA PRO A 13 1.98 11.59 5.50
C PRO A 13 2.19 11.96 6.97
N LYS A 14 1.18 12.58 7.59
CA LYS A 14 1.22 12.94 9.03
C LYS A 14 1.37 11.73 9.95
N ALA A 15 0.76 10.59 9.57
CA ALA A 15 0.74 9.35 10.36
C ALA A 15 1.62 8.25 9.73
N LYS A 16 2.94 8.49 9.62
CA LYS A 16 3.90 7.58 8.97
C LYS A 16 3.82 6.13 9.49
N ALA A 17 3.80 5.94 10.81
CA ALA A 17 3.72 4.61 11.42
C ALA A 17 2.45 3.85 10.99
N LYS A 18 1.31 4.54 10.94
CA LYS A 18 0.04 3.94 10.47
C LYS A 18 0.12 3.57 8.99
N VAL A 19 0.69 4.45 8.17
CA VAL A 19 0.91 4.19 6.74
C VAL A 19 1.80 2.96 6.53
N HIS A 20 2.95 2.89 7.21
CA HIS A 20 3.84 1.72 7.12
C HIS A 20 3.15 0.44 7.55
N ASN A 21 2.38 0.47 8.64
CA ASN A 21 1.62 -0.69 9.09
C ASN A 21 0.59 -1.18 8.06
N ILE A 22 -0.13 -0.24 7.42
CA ILE A 22 -1.08 -0.58 6.34
C ILE A 22 -0.34 -1.20 5.15
N VAL A 23 0.71 -0.55 4.65
CA VAL A 23 1.50 -1.03 3.51
C VAL A 23 2.06 -2.42 3.78
N HIS A 24 2.62 -2.64 4.98
CA HIS A 24 3.14 -3.95 5.39
C HIS A 24 2.09 -5.07 5.26
N HIS A 25 0.88 -4.86 5.79
CA HIS A 25 -0.19 -5.85 5.71
C HIS A 25 -0.71 -6.07 4.29
N LEU A 26 -0.80 -5.00 3.49
CA LEU A 26 -1.16 -5.11 2.08
C LEU A 26 -0.13 -5.96 1.31
N LEU A 27 1.16 -5.69 1.49
CA LEU A 27 2.23 -6.46 0.85
C LEU A 27 2.22 -7.94 1.23
N ILE A 28 2.06 -8.26 2.53
CA ILE A 28 1.89 -9.66 2.97
C ILE A 28 0.72 -10.33 2.26
N GLY A 29 -0.42 -9.63 2.16
CA GLY A 29 -1.61 -10.16 1.49
C GLY A 29 -1.38 -10.44 0.01
N ILE A 30 -0.73 -9.52 -0.69
CA ILE A 30 -0.43 -9.63 -2.11
C ILE A 30 0.55 -10.79 -2.36
N ARG A 31 1.63 -10.90 -1.56
CA ARG A 31 2.62 -11.99 -1.63
C ARG A 31 2.00 -13.36 -1.40
N LYS A 32 1.01 -13.45 -0.49
CA LYS A 32 0.24 -14.69 -0.24
C LYS A 32 -0.84 -14.96 -1.28
N GLY A 33 -0.99 -14.08 -2.27
CA GLY A 33 -1.93 -14.24 -3.36
C GLY A 33 -3.40 -13.97 -3.00
N TYR A 34 -3.66 -13.28 -1.89
CA TYR A 34 -5.02 -13.03 -1.40
C TYR A 34 -5.86 -12.23 -2.41
N THR A 35 -7.15 -12.56 -2.49
CA THR A 35 -8.13 -11.73 -3.21
C THR A 35 -8.35 -10.43 -2.43
N SER A 36 -8.80 -9.37 -3.10
CA SER A 36 -9.06 -8.08 -2.44
C SER A 36 -10.13 -8.17 -1.36
N GLN A 37 -11.13 -9.04 -1.54
CA GLN A 37 -12.14 -9.32 -0.52
C GLN A 37 -11.51 -9.96 0.72
N TYR A 38 -10.74 -11.03 0.52
CA TYR A 38 -10.10 -11.72 1.64
C TYR A 38 -9.08 -10.82 2.36
N LEU A 39 -8.33 -10.00 1.62
CA LEU A 39 -7.41 -9.03 2.21
C LEU A 39 -8.15 -7.97 3.04
N ALA A 40 -9.29 -7.46 2.56
CA ALA A 40 -10.12 -6.53 3.32
C ALA A 40 -10.61 -7.15 4.64
N ASP A 41 -11.08 -8.39 4.60
CA ASP A 41 -11.56 -9.12 5.78
C ASP A 41 -10.43 -9.33 6.81
N ARG A 42 -9.22 -9.69 6.35
CA ARG A 42 -8.05 -9.84 7.22
C ARG A 42 -7.62 -8.51 7.84
N LEU A 43 -7.59 -7.42 7.07
CA LEU A 43 -7.26 -6.09 7.60
C LEU A 43 -8.25 -5.65 8.69
N ASN A 44 -9.54 -5.88 8.47
CA ASN A 44 -10.59 -5.60 9.45
C ASN A 44 -10.43 -6.48 10.70
N GLN A 45 -10.19 -7.77 10.53
CA GLN A 45 -9.94 -8.71 11.64
C GLN A 45 -8.75 -8.30 12.50
N PHE A 46 -7.66 -7.84 11.87
CA PHE A 46 -6.46 -7.36 12.56
C PHE A 46 -6.57 -5.91 13.06
N LYS A 47 -7.72 -5.25 12.88
CA LYS A 47 -7.94 -3.85 13.25
C LYS A 47 -6.93 -2.89 12.60
N VAL A 48 -6.43 -3.25 11.42
CA VAL A 48 -5.58 -2.38 10.59
C VAL A 48 -6.51 -1.46 9.82
N TYR A 49 -6.89 -0.33 10.40
CA TYR A 49 -7.87 0.56 9.80
C TYR A 49 -7.29 1.47 8.72
N THR A 50 -8.13 1.84 7.75
CA THR A 50 -7.77 2.83 6.72
C THR A 50 -7.44 4.19 7.36
N LEU A 51 -6.88 5.12 6.58
CA LEU A 51 -6.57 6.47 7.07
C LEU A 51 -7.83 7.30 7.40
N MET A 52 -8.94 7.08 6.68
CA MET A 52 -10.17 7.91 6.77
C MET A 52 -11.40 7.17 7.30
N ALA A 53 -11.45 5.84 7.16
CA ALA A 53 -12.58 4.99 7.52
C ALA A 53 -12.18 3.87 8.49
N LYS A 54 -13.17 3.34 9.24
CA LYS A 54 -12.98 2.24 10.21
C LYS A 54 -13.02 0.84 9.59
N HIS A 55 -13.31 0.70 8.30
CA HIS A 55 -13.42 -0.59 7.64
C HIS A 55 -12.84 -0.58 6.23
N TRP A 56 -12.24 -1.69 5.84
CA TRP A 56 -11.84 -1.99 4.47
C TRP A 56 -12.96 -2.72 3.72
N THR A 57 -13.07 -2.42 2.43
CA THR A 57 -13.88 -3.15 1.46
C THR A 57 -12.96 -3.65 0.35
N ALA A 58 -13.39 -4.65 -0.43
CA ALA A 58 -12.62 -5.09 -1.59
C ALA A 58 -12.27 -3.93 -2.54
N ASN A 59 -13.22 -3.01 -2.75
CA ASN A 59 -13.02 -1.83 -3.59
C ASN A 59 -12.00 -0.85 -2.99
N SER A 60 -12.04 -0.61 -1.68
CA SER A 60 -11.06 0.29 -1.07
C SER A 60 -9.66 -0.31 -1.12
N VAL A 61 -9.52 -1.63 -0.95
CA VAL A 61 -8.25 -2.33 -1.17
C VAL A 61 -7.77 -2.13 -2.61
N GLN A 62 -8.58 -2.47 -3.62
CA GLN A 62 -8.23 -2.32 -5.04
C GLN A 62 -7.77 -0.89 -5.37
N MET A 63 -8.52 0.13 -4.93
CA MET A 63 -8.16 1.53 -5.16
C MET A 63 -6.83 1.90 -4.52
N GLN A 64 -6.56 1.44 -3.29
CA GLN A 64 -5.28 1.73 -2.63
C GLN A 64 -4.11 1.01 -3.31
N LEU A 65 -4.29 -0.24 -3.73
CA LEU A 65 -3.27 -0.97 -4.49
C LEU A 65 -2.96 -0.26 -5.81
N LEU A 66 -3.99 0.25 -6.50
CA LEU A 66 -3.83 0.98 -7.75
C LEU A 66 -3.03 2.27 -7.55
N LYS A 67 -3.36 3.04 -6.52
CA LYS A 67 -2.63 4.25 -6.14
C LYS A 67 -1.17 3.96 -5.78
N MET A 68 -0.91 2.86 -5.06
CA MET A 68 0.44 2.41 -4.74
C MET A 68 1.25 2.09 -6.01
N LYS A 69 0.68 1.29 -6.93
CA LYS A 69 1.31 0.94 -8.21
C LYS A 69 1.67 2.18 -9.04
N ARG A 70 0.73 3.13 -9.14
CA ARG A 70 0.90 4.33 -9.97
C ARG A 70 1.83 5.36 -9.35
N PHE A 71 2.23 5.17 -8.09
CA PHE A 71 2.92 6.18 -7.31
C PHE A 71 2.17 7.52 -7.33
N ASP A 72 0.86 7.48 -7.07
CA ASP A 72 0.02 8.68 -7.08
C ASP A 72 0.48 9.65 -5.96
N ASN A 73 0.87 10.87 -6.34
CA ASN A 73 1.42 11.88 -5.43
C ASN A 73 0.46 12.29 -4.29
N ASP A 74 -0.85 12.05 -4.45
CA ASP A 74 -1.88 12.34 -3.45
C ASP A 74 -2.07 11.20 -2.44
N SER A 75 -1.40 10.06 -2.65
CA SER A 75 -1.60 8.85 -1.89
C SER A 75 -0.53 8.67 -0.82
N SER A 76 -0.97 8.75 0.44
CA SER A 76 -0.12 8.41 1.58
C SER A 76 0.40 6.96 1.52
N LEU A 77 -0.35 6.04 0.92
CA LEU A 77 0.08 4.64 0.76
C LEU A 77 1.07 4.47 -0.38
N ALA A 78 0.98 5.28 -1.45
CA ALA A 78 2.00 5.32 -2.49
C ALA A 78 3.35 5.81 -1.93
N TRP A 79 3.32 6.86 -1.09
CA TRP A 79 4.50 7.30 -0.34
C TRP A 79 5.06 6.18 0.54
N GLY A 80 4.20 5.48 1.29
CA GLY A 80 4.64 4.37 2.14
C GLY A 80 5.23 3.19 1.38
N PHE A 81 4.71 2.92 0.17
CA PHE A 81 5.22 1.86 -0.69
C PHE A 81 6.58 2.22 -1.30
N ALA A 82 6.74 3.46 -1.80
CA ALA A 82 8.03 3.95 -2.26
C ALA A 82 9.09 3.91 -1.15
N HIS A 83 8.73 4.26 0.08
CA HIS A 83 9.61 4.14 1.24
C HIS A 83 9.96 2.67 1.56
N ALA A 84 9.02 1.74 1.40
CA ALA A 84 9.30 0.32 1.58
C ALA A 84 10.29 -0.19 0.52
N LEU A 85 10.18 0.27 -0.73
CA LEU A 85 11.12 -0.04 -1.80
C LEU A 85 12.51 0.56 -1.55
N SER A 86 12.60 1.83 -1.15
CA SER A 86 13.90 2.47 -0.89
C SER A 86 14.65 1.88 0.31
N THR A 87 13.92 1.33 1.28
CA THR A 87 14.49 0.68 2.49
C THR A 87 14.66 -0.83 2.36
N GLY A 88 14.30 -1.43 1.22
CA GLY A 88 14.41 -2.87 0.98
C GLY A 88 13.38 -3.74 1.71
N LEU A 89 12.33 -3.14 2.30
CA LEU A 89 11.19 -3.86 2.88
C LEU A 89 10.20 -4.38 1.81
N ALA A 90 10.23 -3.76 0.63
CA ALA A 90 9.59 -4.21 -0.58
C ALA A 90 10.63 -4.33 -1.70
N THR A 91 10.29 -5.10 -2.72
CA THR A 91 11.13 -5.42 -3.88
C THR A 91 10.41 -5.09 -5.18
N GLU A 92 11.12 -5.09 -6.31
CA GLU A 92 10.50 -4.92 -7.64
C GLU A 92 9.45 -6.00 -7.92
N ASP A 93 9.65 -7.23 -7.44
CA ASP A 93 8.66 -8.31 -7.54
C ASP A 93 7.33 -7.94 -6.87
N ASP A 94 7.37 -7.17 -5.78
CA ASP A 94 6.15 -6.67 -5.13
C ASP A 94 5.41 -5.64 -6.00
N LEU A 95 6.15 -4.80 -6.72
CA LEU A 95 5.59 -3.84 -7.67
C LEU A 95 4.95 -4.57 -8.86
N GLU A 96 5.58 -5.61 -9.38
CA GLU A 96 5.01 -6.45 -10.44
C GLU A 96 3.76 -7.19 -9.97
N LEU A 97 3.79 -7.75 -8.74
CA LEU A 97 2.62 -8.37 -8.14
C LEU A 97 1.47 -7.37 -7.97
N LEU A 98 1.74 -6.16 -7.48
CA LEU A 98 0.76 -5.06 -7.44
C LEU A 98 0.18 -4.80 -8.83
N ALA A 99 1.03 -4.72 -9.85
CA ALA A 99 0.63 -4.47 -11.23
C ALA A 99 -0.31 -5.54 -11.79
N SER A 100 -0.11 -6.81 -11.42
CA SER A 100 -0.98 -7.93 -11.81
C SER A 100 -2.35 -7.95 -11.11
N ARG A 101 -2.46 -7.27 -9.96
CA ARG A 101 -3.63 -7.32 -9.07
C ARG A 101 -4.63 -6.20 -9.30
N VAL A 102 -4.22 -5.14 -9.96
CA VAL A 102 -5.03 -3.95 -10.21
C VAL A 102 -5.31 -3.83 -11.71
N ARG A 103 -6.61 -3.79 -12.05
CA ARG A 103 -7.11 -3.62 -13.41
C ARG A 103 -7.43 -2.16 -13.66
#